data_AF-A0AAF0PSE6-F1
#
_entry.id   AF-A0AAF0PSE6-F1
#
_cell.length_a   1.000
_cell.length_b   1.000
_cell.length_c   1.000
_cell.angle_alpha   90.00
_cell.angle_beta   90.00
_cell.angle_gamma   90.00
#
_symmetry.space_group_name_H-M   'P 1'
#
loop_
_entity.id
_entity.type
_entity.pdbx_description
1 polymer ?
#
loop_
_entity_poly.entity_id
_entity_poly.type
_entity_poly.pdbx_seq_one_letter_code
_entity_poly.pdbx_strand_id
1 'polypeptide(L)'
;MSDSLSSHEVPKFSSRGQKQGVGEEKKEDLGEILNGDRLVSGPYALYFLVDKDFEILCRKKLTKDEVAQFQRAVDKDYYFEMYYDEFHVWGLIRRVENNEETEDTKYYQYFLYKDIHFDINYNMDSVIEITARMDPHSD
;
A
#
# COMPACT_ATOMS: atom_id res chain seq x y z
N MET A 1 -16.66 -22.26 44.10
CA MET A 1 -15.76 -22.28 42.93
C MET A 1 -16.52 -21.68 41.77
N SER A 2 -16.37 -20.39 41.58
CA SER A 2 -17.00 -19.63 40.50
C SER A 2 -16.25 -18.30 40.48
N ASP A 3 -15.12 -18.29 39.76
CA ASP A 3 -14.36 -17.07 39.52
C ASP A 3 -15.08 -16.27 38.44
N SER A 4 -15.64 -15.15 38.88
CA SER A 4 -16.12 -14.06 38.04
C SER A 4 -14.91 -13.37 37.40
N LEU A 5 -14.76 -13.50 36.08
CA LEU A 5 -13.78 -12.75 35.31
C LEU A 5 -14.13 -11.25 35.34
N SER A 6 -13.24 -10.52 36.01
CA SER A 6 -13.24 -9.08 36.17
C SER A 6 -13.26 -8.38 34.81
N SER A 7 -14.20 -7.45 34.67
CA SER A 7 -14.22 -6.43 33.63
C SER A 7 -12.96 -5.55 33.78
N HIS A 8 -11.89 -5.91 33.09
CA HIS A 8 -10.76 -5.01 32.92
C HIS A 8 -11.19 -3.96 31.89
N GLU A 9 -11.35 -2.73 32.39
CA GLU A 9 -11.54 -1.53 31.61
C GLU A 9 -10.51 -1.50 30.48
N VAL A 10 -10.97 -1.53 29.23
CA VAL A 10 -10.12 -1.34 28.06
C VAL A 10 -9.60 0.10 28.13
N PRO A 11 -8.28 0.33 28.29
CA PRO A 11 -7.76 1.68 28.33
C PRO A 11 -8.08 2.37 27.01
N LYS A 12 -8.75 3.52 27.10
CA LYS A 12 -9.05 4.38 25.97
C LYS A 12 -7.76 5.06 25.54
N PHE A 13 -6.95 4.36 24.76
CA PHE A 13 -5.70 4.90 24.26
C PHE A 13 -6.00 5.94 23.16
N SER A 14 -5.52 7.15 23.36
CA SER A 14 -5.53 8.19 22.34
C SER A 14 -4.47 7.82 21.32
N SER A 15 -4.90 7.36 20.15
CA SER A 15 -4.00 7.09 19.04
C SER A 15 -3.18 8.34 18.71
N ARG A 16 -1.86 8.18 18.59
CA ARG A 16 -1.03 9.06 17.74
C ARG A 16 -1.11 8.63 16.27
N GLY A 17 -2.22 8.02 15.88
CA GLY A 17 -2.56 7.87 14.47
C GLY A 17 -3.02 9.24 13.99
N GLN A 18 -2.16 9.94 13.24
CA GLN A 18 -2.64 11.08 12.48
C GLN A 18 -3.81 10.59 11.63
N LYS A 19 -4.99 11.19 11.80
CA LYS A 19 -5.98 11.19 10.73
C LYS A 19 -5.34 11.94 9.57
N GLN A 20 -4.63 11.22 8.72
CA GLN A 20 -4.21 11.76 7.44
C GLN A 20 -5.40 11.63 6.51
N GLY A 21 -5.95 12.77 6.09
CA GLY A 21 -6.92 12.77 5.00
C GLY A 21 -6.26 12.16 3.76
N VAL A 22 -6.99 11.30 3.07
CA VAL A 22 -6.55 10.73 1.79
C VAL A 22 -6.17 11.89 0.85
N GLY A 23 -4.90 11.95 0.43
CA GLY A 23 -4.39 12.96 -0.50
C GLY A 23 -4.04 14.32 0.11
N GLU A 24 -3.87 14.44 1.42
CA GLU A 24 -3.35 15.67 2.05
C GLU A 24 -1.81 15.74 1.97
N GLU A 25 -1.28 16.92 1.68
CA GLU A 25 0.17 17.18 1.76
C GLU A 25 0.61 17.18 3.22
N LYS A 26 1.63 16.37 3.55
CA LYS A 26 2.23 16.36 4.88
C LYS A 26 3.06 17.64 5.05
N LYS A 27 3.00 18.26 6.23
CA LYS A 27 3.97 19.31 6.58
C LYS A 27 5.33 18.65 6.79
N GLU A 28 6.22 18.86 5.84
CA GLU A 28 7.58 18.32 5.84
C GLU A 28 8.46 19.00 6.89
N ASP A 29 9.34 18.25 7.54
CA ASP A 29 10.39 18.81 8.39
C ASP A 29 11.60 19.25 7.54
N LEU A 30 12.44 20.13 8.09
CA LEU A 30 13.63 20.65 7.40
C LEU A 30 14.56 19.52 6.93
N GLY A 31 14.66 18.42 7.68
CA GLY A 31 15.42 17.24 7.27
C GLY A 31 14.87 16.56 6.02
N GLU A 32 13.54 16.41 5.90
CA GLU A 32 12.86 15.80 4.75
C GLU A 32 13.06 16.65 3.49
N ILE A 33 12.92 17.98 3.63
CA ILE A 33 13.12 18.95 2.54
C ILE A 33 14.56 18.87 1.98
N LEU A 34 15.56 18.74 2.86
CA LEU A 34 16.96 18.70 2.46
C LEU A 34 17.35 17.38 1.79
N ASN A 35 16.69 16.27 2.13
CA ASN A 35 16.87 14.99 1.45
C ASN A 35 16.17 14.94 0.09
N GLY A 36 15.21 15.84 -0.14
CA GLY A 36 14.37 15.85 -1.34
C GLY A 36 13.21 14.87 -1.27
N ASP A 37 12.88 14.40 -0.06
CA ASP A 37 11.74 13.50 0.15
C ASP A 37 10.45 14.31 0.05
N ARG A 38 9.58 13.94 -0.89
CA ARG A 38 8.25 14.55 -1.02
C ARG A 38 7.19 13.54 -0.62
N LEU A 39 6.87 13.50 0.67
CA LEU A 39 5.93 12.54 1.24
C LEU A 39 4.49 13.04 1.09
N VAL A 40 3.62 12.16 0.59
CA VAL A 40 2.17 12.40 0.50
C VAL A 40 1.42 11.29 1.21
N SER A 41 0.28 11.63 1.80
CA SER A 41 -0.59 10.62 2.39
C SER A 41 -1.22 9.78 1.28
N GLY A 42 -0.95 8.47 1.34
CA GLY A 42 -1.53 7.50 0.42
C GLY A 42 -3.06 7.41 0.56
N PRO A 43 -3.74 6.84 -0.44
CA PRO A 43 -5.19 6.68 -0.40
C PRO A 43 -5.69 5.56 0.52
N TYR A 44 -4.78 4.83 1.17
CA TYR A 44 -5.09 3.67 2.00
C TYR A 44 -5.42 4.09 3.43
N ALA A 45 -6.66 3.88 3.86
CA ALA A 45 -7.08 4.08 5.24
C ALA A 45 -6.82 2.81 6.07
N LEU A 46 -5.56 2.59 6.43
CA LEU A 46 -5.08 1.50 7.29
C LEU A 46 -5.12 1.94 8.75
N TYR A 47 -5.90 1.25 9.58
CA TYR A 47 -5.99 1.51 11.01
C TYR A 47 -5.48 0.31 11.81
N PHE A 48 -4.69 0.58 12.85
CA PHE A 48 -4.11 -0.47 13.69
C PHE A 48 -5.19 -1.30 14.37
N LEU A 49 -5.05 -2.64 14.30
CA LEU A 49 -6.01 -3.63 14.83
C LEU A 49 -7.43 -3.54 14.25
N VAL A 50 -7.58 -2.94 13.07
CA VAL A 50 -8.85 -2.89 12.35
C VAL A 50 -8.70 -3.66 11.04
N ASP A 51 -9.29 -4.84 11.00
CA ASP A 51 -9.41 -5.60 9.77
C ASP A 51 -10.32 -4.86 8.80
N LYS A 52 -9.92 -4.83 7.54
CA LYS A 52 -10.71 -4.30 6.43
C LYS A 52 -10.81 -5.33 5.33
N ASP A 53 -12.02 -5.50 4.83
CA ASP A 53 -12.25 -6.18 3.55
C ASP A 53 -11.79 -5.31 2.38
N PHE A 54 -11.82 -5.89 1.17
CA PHE A 54 -11.47 -5.20 -0.07
C PHE A 54 -12.24 -3.88 -0.24
N GLU A 55 -11.50 -2.80 -0.50
CA GLU A 55 -12.04 -1.46 -0.71
C GLU A 55 -11.55 -0.88 -2.04
N ILE A 56 -12.48 -0.40 -2.87
CA ILE A 56 -12.15 0.24 -4.14
C ILE A 56 -11.77 1.69 -3.88
N LEU A 57 -10.48 2.02 -4.01
CA LEU A 57 -9.97 3.37 -3.78
C LEU A 57 -10.30 4.35 -4.90
N CYS A 58 -10.24 3.88 -6.15
CA CYS A 58 -10.62 4.71 -7.29
C CYS A 58 -11.10 3.85 -8.46
N ARG A 59 -11.87 4.48 -9.35
CA ARG A 59 -12.21 3.93 -10.66
C ARG A 59 -11.79 4.92 -11.71
N LYS A 60 -10.88 4.53 -12.59
CA LYS A 60 -10.42 5.36 -13.72
C LYS A 60 -10.56 4.60 -15.02
N LYS A 61 -11.23 5.22 -16.00
CA LYS A 61 -11.18 4.77 -17.39
C LYS A 61 -10.06 5.54 -18.09
N LEU A 62 -9.03 4.82 -18.53
CA LEU A 62 -7.90 5.43 -19.23
C LEU A 62 -8.27 5.74 -20.69
N THR A 63 -7.87 6.92 -21.15
CA THR A 63 -7.87 7.26 -22.57
C THR A 63 -6.73 6.56 -23.30
N LYS A 64 -6.75 6.51 -24.64
CA LYS A 64 -5.68 5.87 -25.43
C LYS A 64 -4.30 6.48 -25.15
N ASP A 65 -4.24 7.80 -25.01
CA ASP A 65 -2.99 8.51 -24.74
C ASP A 65 -2.46 8.22 -23.32
N GLU A 66 -3.36 8.16 -22.33
CA GLU A 66 -3.00 7.74 -20.98
C GLU A 66 -2.52 6.30 -20.94
N VAL A 67 -3.16 5.37 -21.68
CA VAL A 67 -2.70 3.98 -21.79
C VAL A 67 -1.27 3.94 -22.33
N ALA A 68 -0.96 4.69 -23.40
CA ALA A 68 0.38 4.72 -23.97
C ALA A 68 1.42 5.38 -23.04
N GLN A 69 1.01 6.35 -22.21
CA GLN A 69 1.85 6.92 -21.16
C GLN A 69 2.10 5.91 -20.05
N PHE A 70 1.05 5.22 -19.59
CA PHE A 70 1.13 4.20 -18.56
C PHE A 70 2.01 3.03 -18.98
N GLN A 71 1.90 2.55 -20.23
CA GLN A 71 2.76 1.49 -20.76
C GLN A 71 4.25 1.86 -20.68
N ARG A 72 4.60 3.07 -21.16
CA ARG A 72 5.99 3.57 -21.07
C ARG A 72 6.49 3.75 -19.63
N ALA A 73 5.58 4.00 -18.69
CA ALA A 73 5.93 4.05 -17.28
C ALA A 73 6.16 2.63 -16.75
N VAL A 74 5.24 1.70 -17.02
CA VAL A 74 5.34 0.29 -16.64
C VAL A 74 6.64 -0.34 -17.14
N ASP A 75 7.13 0.00 -18.34
CA ASP A 75 8.41 -0.52 -18.87
C ASP A 75 9.66 -0.22 -18.00
N LYS A 76 9.55 0.66 -17.00
CA LYS A 76 10.68 1.09 -16.15
C LYS A 76 10.70 0.44 -14.76
N ASP A 77 9.95 -0.64 -14.56
CA ASP A 77 9.97 -1.43 -13.32
C ASP A 77 9.66 -0.61 -12.06
N TYR A 78 8.76 0.37 -12.19
CA TYR A 78 8.36 1.18 -11.05
C TYR A 78 7.74 0.32 -9.94
N TYR A 79 8.14 0.64 -8.73
CA TYR A 79 7.54 0.19 -7.49
C TYR A 79 7.04 1.40 -6.72
N PHE A 80 6.08 1.19 -5.83
CA PHE A 80 5.74 2.20 -4.83
C PHE A 80 6.53 1.93 -3.56
N GLU A 81 6.80 3.01 -2.83
CA GLU A 81 7.28 2.99 -1.46
C GLU A 81 6.29 3.77 -0.61
N MET A 82 5.93 3.22 0.54
CA MET A 82 5.11 3.88 1.54
C MET A 82 5.63 3.60 2.93
N TYR A 83 5.21 4.43 3.88
CA TYR A 83 5.51 4.25 5.29
C TYR A 83 4.23 3.98 6.07
N TYR A 84 4.29 3.04 7.00
CA TYR A 84 3.24 2.78 7.98
C TYR A 84 3.89 2.50 9.33
N ASP A 85 3.58 3.33 10.33
CA ASP A 85 4.13 3.24 11.69
C ASP A 85 5.68 3.10 11.71
N GLU A 86 6.37 3.97 10.95
CA GLU A 86 7.84 3.98 10.78
C GLU A 86 8.43 2.81 9.96
N PHE A 87 7.64 1.81 9.55
CA PHE A 87 8.08 0.73 8.67
C PHE A 87 7.90 1.09 7.20
N HIS A 88 8.89 0.72 6.38
CA HIS A 88 8.85 0.85 4.93
C HIS A 88 8.09 -0.33 4.32
N VAL A 89 7.23 -0.04 3.34
CA VAL A 89 6.48 -1.03 2.57
C VAL A 89 6.67 -0.74 1.10
N TRP A 90 7.16 -1.73 0.37
CA TRP A 90 7.42 -1.61 -1.06
C TRP A 90 6.58 -2.60 -1.84
N GLY A 91 6.27 -2.23 -3.08
CA GLY A 91 5.41 -3.05 -3.91
C GLY A 91 5.58 -2.80 -5.41
N LEU A 92 5.69 -3.88 -6.18
CA LEU A 92 5.75 -3.79 -7.63
C LEU A 92 4.40 -3.36 -8.20
N ILE A 93 4.43 -2.44 -9.16
CA ILE A 93 3.21 -1.97 -9.83
C ILE A 93 2.87 -2.86 -11.03
N ARG A 94 3.88 -3.55 -11.60
CA ARG A 94 3.73 -4.34 -12.83
C ARG A 94 3.93 -5.83 -12.65
N ARG A 95 3.36 -6.56 -13.61
CA ARG A 95 3.63 -7.97 -13.89
C ARG A 95 3.89 -8.14 -15.38
N VAL A 96 4.87 -8.97 -15.74
CA VAL A 96 5.10 -9.36 -17.14
C VAL A 96 5.03 -10.86 -17.23
N GLU A 97 4.22 -11.34 -18.16
CA GLU A 97 4.16 -12.74 -18.56
C GLU A 97 4.82 -12.90 -19.93
N ASN A 98 5.50 -14.01 -20.13
CA ASN A 98 5.95 -14.43 -21.45
C ASN A 98 5.09 -15.60 -21.91
N ASN A 99 4.41 -15.43 -23.04
CA ASN A 99 3.53 -16.46 -23.58
C ASN A 99 4.28 -17.51 -24.40
N GLU A 100 5.58 -17.34 -24.64
CA GLU A 100 6.44 -18.30 -25.34
C GLU A 100 7.81 -18.46 -24.64
N GLU A 101 8.50 -19.59 -24.82
CA GLU A 101 9.88 -19.78 -24.31
C GLU A 101 10.91 -19.07 -25.22
N THR A 102 10.67 -17.79 -25.57
CA THR A 102 11.58 -17.00 -26.40
C THR A 102 11.84 -15.64 -25.76
N GLU A 103 13.02 -15.06 -26.01
CA GLU A 103 13.37 -13.72 -25.52
C GLU A 103 12.78 -12.59 -26.38
N ASP A 104 11.96 -12.94 -27.38
CA ASP A 104 11.39 -11.96 -28.30
C ASP A 104 10.28 -11.15 -27.62
N THR A 105 10.52 -9.85 -27.49
CA THR A 105 9.66 -8.95 -26.71
C THR A 105 8.21 -8.87 -27.18
N LYS A 106 7.93 -9.29 -28.42
CA LYS A 106 6.58 -9.33 -28.98
C LYS A 106 5.64 -10.31 -28.26
N TYR A 107 6.18 -11.24 -27.48
CA TYR A 107 5.41 -12.22 -26.71
C TYR A 107 5.22 -11.83 -25.23
N TYR A 108 5.80 -10.72 -24.79
CA TYR A 108 5.55 -10.21 -23.45
C TYR A 108 4.20 -9.53 -23.36
N GLN A 109 3.43 -9.94 -22.35
CA GLN A 109 2.20 -9.29 -21.98
C GLN A 109 2.40 -8.56 -20.64
N TYR A 110 2.10 -7.26 -20.66
CA TYR A 110 2.26 -6.38 -19.52
C TYR A 110 0.94 -6.22 -18.79
N PHE A 111 0.96 -6.44 -17.48
CA PHE A 111 -0.19 -6.32 -16.59
C PHE A 111 0.12 -5.37 -15.45
N LEU A 112 -0.94 -4.82 -14.87
CA LEU A 112 -0.90 -3.95 -13.71
C LEU A 112 -1.49 -4.69 -12.52
N TYR A 113 -0.79 -4.65 -11.39
CA TYR A 113 -1.41 -5.04 -10.13
C TYR A 113 -2.38 -3.94 -9.70
N LYS A 114 -3.65 -4.30 -9.59
CA LYS A 114 -4.72 -3.39 -9.17
C LYS A 114 -5.08 -3.58 -7.70
N ASP A 115 -4.84 -4.77 -7.18
CA ASP A 115 -5.23 -5.17 -5.84
C ASP A 115 -3.99 -5.43 -5.00
N ILE A 116 -3.93 -4.70 -3.88
CA ILE A 116 -2.82 -4.69 -2.94
C ILE A 116 -3.38 -5.14 -1.60
N HIS A 117 -2.83 -6.23 -1.09
CA HIS A 117 -3.18 -6.75 0.22
C HIS A 117 -2.06 -6.43 1.21
N PHE A 118 -2.42 -5.78 2.32
CA PHE A 118 -1.45 -5.44 3.37
C PHE A 118 -1.56 -6.43 4.53
N ASP A 119 -0.47 -7.10 4.86
CA ASP A 119 -0.37 -7.92 6.07
C ASP A 119 0.40 -7.14 7.12
N ILE A 120 -0.21 -6.92 8.28
CA ILE A 120 0.39 -6.18 9.40
C ILE A 120 0.56 -7.13 10.57
N ASN A 121 1.82 -7.43 10.90
CA ASN A 121 2.17 -8.21 12.08
C ASN A 121 2.46 -7.25 13.24
N TYR A 122 2.01 -7.62 14.44
CA TYR A 122 2.13 -6.77 15.62
C TYR A 122 2.41 -7.57 16.90
N ASN A 123 2.95 -6.88 17.91
CA ASN A 123 3.09 -7.38 19.25
C ASN A 123 2.51 -6.36 20.23
N MET A 124 1.46 -6.75 20.96
CA MET A 124 0.68 -5.85 21.83
C MET A 124 0.21 -4.60 21.05
N ASP A 125 0.77 -3.44 21.36
CA ASP A 125 0.37 -2.14 20.81
C ASP A 125 1.39 -1.60 19.79
N SER A 126 2.27 -2.45 19.25
CA SER A 126 3.32 -2.05 18.33
C SER A 126 3.34 -2.91 17.08
N VAL A 127 3.41 -2.25 15.92
CA VAL A 127 3.69 -2.92 14.64
C VAL A 127 5.11 -3.46 14.70
N ILE A 128 5.31 -4.68 14.21
CA ILE A 128 6.65 -5.30 14.10
C ILE A 128 7.05 -5.50 12.63
N GLU A 129 6.07 -5.62 11.74
CA GLU A 129 6.27 -5.80 10.31
C GLU A 129 4.99 -5.44 9.56
N ILE A 130 5.15 -4.89 8.36
CA ILE A 130 4.08 -4.73 7.39
C ILE A 130 4.60 -5.14 6.02
N THR A 131 3.80 -5.90 5.27
CA THR A 131 4.13 -6.30 3.89
C THR A 131 2.98 -5.99 2.95
N ALA A 132 3.29 -5.72 1.68
CA ALA A 132 2.30 -5.57 0.62
C ALA A 132 2.42 -6.75 -0.35
N ARG A 133 1.35 -7.52 -0.48
CA ARG A 133 1.21 -8.58 -1.49
C ARG A 133 0.40 -8.05 -2.67
N MET A 134 0.91 -8.28 -3.87
CA MET A 134 0.19 -7.97 -5.11
C MET A 134 -0.54 -9.21 -5.59
N ASP A 135 -1.86 -9.13 -5.68
CA ASP A 135 -2.67 -10.25 -6.16
C ASP A 135 -2.76 -10.23 -7.70
N PRO A 136 -2.28 -11.26 -8.40
CA PRO A 136 -2.40 -11.37 -9.85
C PRO A 136 -3.80 -11.85 -10.32
N HIS A 137 -4.67 -12.31 -9.43
CA HIS A 137 -5.93 -13.01 -9.75
C HIS A 137 -7.20 -12.27 -9.31
N SER A 138 -7.08 -11.00 -8.94
CA SER A 138 -8.21 -10.18 -8.59
C SER A 138 -8.96 -9.68 -9.83
N ASP A 139 -10.18 -10.20 -10.00
CA ASP A 139 -11.09 -9.90 -11.12
C ASP A 139 -11.76 -8.51 -11.00
#